data_AF-A0A954TCR6-F1
#
_entry.id   AF-A0A954TCR6-F1
#
_cell.length_a   1.000
_cell.length_b   1.000
_cell.length_c   1.000
_cell.angle_alpha   90.00
_cell.angle_beta   90.00
_cell.angle_gamma   90.00
#
_symmetry.space_group_name_H-M   'P 1'
#
loop_
_entity.id
_entity.type
_entity.pdbx_description
1 polymer ?
#
loop_
_entity_poly.entity_id
_entity_poly.type
_entity_poly.pdbx_seq_one_letter_code
_entity_poly.pdbx_strand_id
1 'polypeptide(L)'
;LIILLELAQHCSQRQISRIDLGKGDDGYKYSFASGSDTVLTGAADLRPVRKAVRTAAYGVRRWIRQSPFYETVKLPVRMLRKLHHSLALS
;
A
#
# COMPACT_ATOMS: atom_id res chain seq x y z
N LEU A 1 9.13 2.14 27.98
CA LEU A 1 8.68 3.44 28.53
C LEU A 1 9.83 4.45 28.68
N ILE A 2 11.01 4.06 29.20
CA ILE A 2 12.17 4.96 29.42
C ILE A 2 12.51 5.82 28.19
N ILE A 3 12.57 5.20 27.00
CA ILE A 3 12.88 5.90 25.74
C ILE A 3 11.88 7.04 25.43
N LEU A 4 10.59 6.84 25.71
CA LEU A 4 9.57 7.86 25.44
C LEU A 4 9.67 9.04 26.42
N LEU A 5 10.03 8.78 27.68
CA LEU A 5 10.26 9.83 28.68
C LEU A 5 11.47 10.68 28.31
N GLU A 6 12.58 10.05 27.94
CA GLU A 6 13.78 10.76 27.51
C GLU A 6 13.54 11.57 26.23
N LEU A 7 12.78 11.00 25.28
CA LEU A 7 12.33 11.72 24.08
C LEU A 7 11.48 12.95 24.45
N ALA A 8 10.49 12.80 25.35
CA ALA A 8 9.64 13.94 25.75
C ALA A 8 10.43 15.04 26.46
N GLN A 9 11.40 14.69 27.30
CA GLN A 9 12.30 15.67 27.92
C GLN A 9 13.11 16.43 26.87
N HIS A 10 13.68 15.72 25.89
CA HIS A 10 14.43 16.34 24.79
C HIS A 10 13.57 17.17 23.83
N CYS A 11 12.30 16.79 23.64
CA CYS A 11 11.32 17.57 22.89
C CYS A 11 10.98 18.88 23.62
N SER A 12 10.73 18.81 24.93
CA SER A 12 10.44 19.97 25.77
C SER A 12 11.58 21.01 25.73
N GLN A 13 12.84 20.54 25.84
CA GLN A 13 14.04 21.38 25.70
C GLN A 13 14.13 22.10 24.35
N ARG A 14 13.50 21.57 23.30
CA ARG A 14 13.45 22.13 21.94
C ARG A 14 12.16 22.88 21.65
N GLN A 15 11.35 23.18 22.68
CA GLN A 15 10.06 23.84 22.55
C GLN A 15 9.05 23.07 21.67
N ILE A 16 9.23 21.75 21.54
CA ILE A 16 8.28 20.87 20.86
C ILE A 16 7.18 20.51 21.85
N SER A 17 5.96 20.99 21.60
CA SER A 17 4.81 20.83 22.49
C SER A 17 3.93 19.60 22.19
N ARG A 18 4.13 18.96 21.05
CA ARG A 18 3.31 17.83 20.58
C ARG A 18 4.18 16.72 19.99
N ILE A 19 3.92 15.49 20.43
CA ILE A 19 4.57 14.27 19.94
C ILE A 19 3.47 13.36 19.41
N ASP A 20 3.56 12.96 18.14
CA ASP A 20 2.68 11.95 17.57
C ASP A 20 3.28 10.55 17.81
N LEU A 21 2.55 9.68 18.50
CA LEU A 21 2.99 8.31 18.80
C LEU A 21 2.66 7.33 17.67
N GLY A 22 2.01 7.80 16.60
CA GLY A 22 1.54 7.02 15.48
C GLY A 22 0.36 6.11 15.83
N LYS A 23 -0.16 5.43 14.81
CA LYS A 23 -1.25 4.46 14.94
C LYS A 23 -0.76 3.14 15.56
N GLY A 24 -1.60 2.48 16.35
CA GLY A 24 -1.39 1.11 16.82
C GLY A 24 -1.96 0.87 18.22
N ASP A 25 -2.28 -0.39 18.54
CA ASP A 25 -2.85 -0.81 19.83
C ASP A 25 -1.79 -1.16 20.88
N ASP A 26 -0.69 -0.43 20.85
CA ASP A 26 0.39 -0.61 21.80
C ASP A 26 0.02 0.04 23.14
N GLY A 27 -0.20 -0.78 24.18
CA GLY A 27 -0.59 -0.31 25.52
C GLY A 27 0.30 0.81 26.09
N TYR A 28 1.62 0.76 25.80
CA TYR A 28 2.56 1.78 26.26
C TYR A 28 2.31 3.17 25.64
N LYS A 29 1.73 3.25 24.44
CA LYS A 29 1.39 4.54 23.79
C LYS A 29 0.20 5.18 24.49
N TYR A 30 -0.81 4.37 24.82
CA TYR A 30 -1.99 4.85 25.55
C TYR A 30 -1.63 5.35 26.95
N SER A 31 -0.76 4.64 27.68
CA SER A 31 -0.31 5.09 29.00
C SER A 31 0.58 6.33 28.97
N PHE A 32 1.22 6.61 27.82
CA PHE A 32 2.10 7.76 27.66
C PHE A 32 1.41 8.99 27.06
N ALA A 33 0.35 8.79 26.28
CA ALA A 33 -0.40 9.85 25.62
C ALA A 33 -1.21 10.68 26.62
N SER A 34 -1.24 12.00 26.43
CA SER A 34 -2.14 12.90 27.15
C SER A 34 -3.53 13.02 26.51
N GLY A 35 -3.69 12.52 25.28
CA GLY A 35 -4.94 12.55 24.54
C GLY A 35 -4.84 11.81 23.20
N SER A 36 -5.96 11.72 22.49
CA SER A 36 -6.04 11.14 21.16
C SER A 36 -6.77 12.08 20.21
N ASP A 37 -6.19 12.27 19.02
CA ASP A 37 -6.84 12.99 17.93
C ASP A 37 -7.24 11.99 16.85
N THR A 38 -8.50 12.07 16.42
CA THR A 38 -8.95 11.29 15.27
C THR A 38 -8.41 11.95 14.01
N VAL A 39 -7.45 11.31 13.38
CA VAL A 39 -6.86 11.75 12.11
C VAL A 39 -7.31 10.83 11.00
N LEU A 40 -7.86 11.41 9.93
CA LEU A 40 -8.16 10.65 8.72
C LEU A 40 -6.83 10.18 8.09
N THR A 41 -6.71 8.88 7.90
CA THR A 41 -5.55 8.28 7.23
C THR A 41 -6.02 7.62 5.94
N GLY A 42 -5.26 7.82 4.86
CA GLY A 42 -5.60 7.28 3.56
C GLY A 42 -4.54 7.62 2.52
N ALA A 43 -4.69 7.03 1.34
CA ALA A 43 -3.87 7.36 0.18
C ALA A 43 -4.79 7.76 -0.98
N ALA A 44 -4.51 8.90 -1.59
CA ALA A 44 -5.19 9.32 -2.81
C ALA A 44 -4.47 8.71 -4.02
N ASP A 45 -5.18 7.87 -4.79
CA ASP A 45 -4.66 7.38 -6.07
C ASP A 45 -5.05 8.36 -7.17
N LEU A 46 -4.07 9.05 -7.73
CA LEU A 46 -4.27 10.03 -8.80
C LEU A 46 -4.56 9.36 -10.16
N ARG A 47 -4.51 8.02 -10.26
CA ARG A 47 -4.70 7.27 -11.51
C ARG A 47 -5.67 6.10 -11.29
N PRO A 48 -6.93 6.35 -10.90
CA PRO A 48 -7.90 5.31 -10.56
C PRO A 48 -8.18 4.36 -11.73
N VAL A 49 -8.21 4.88 -12.97
CA VAL A 49 -8.39 4.09 -14.19
C VAL A 49 -7.24 3.10 -14.37
N ARG A 50 -5.99 3.53 -14.16
CA ARG A 50 -4.81 2.66 -14.28
C ARG A 50 -4.85 1.54 -13.24
N LYS A 51 -5.27 1.85 -12.01
CA LYS A 51 -5.47 0.85 -10.96
C LYS A 51 -6.57 -0.13 -11.34
N ALA A 52 -7.71 0.33 -11.84
CA ALA A 52 -8.81 -0.52 -12.28
C ALA A 52 -8.39 -1.47 -13.42
N VAL A 53 -7.73 -0.95 -14.47
CA VAL A 53 -7.22 -1.75 -15.59
C VAL A 53 -6.23 -2.81 -15.10
N ARG A 54 -5.30 -2.43 -14.22
CA ARG A 54 -4.33 -3.37 -13.64
C ARG A 54 -5.03 -4.48 -12.85
N THR A 55 -5.98 -4.12 -11.98
CA THR A 55 -6.75 -5.08 -11.19
C THR A 55 -7.56 -6.03 -12.08
N ALA A 56 -8.22 -5.51 -13.10
CA ALA A 56 -8.95 -6.31 -14.08
C ALA A 56 -8.03 -7.28 -14.83
N ALA A 57 -6.86 -6.81 -15.28
CA ALA A 57 -5.87 -7.65 -15.96
C ALA A 57 -5.36 -8.79 -15.05
N TYR A 58 -5.14 -8.53 -13.76
CA TYR A 58 -4.80 -9.59 -12.80
C TYR A 58 -5.95 -10.57 -12.60
N GLY A 59 -7.19 -10.09 -12.49
CA GLY A 59 -8.40 -10.92 -12.36
C GLY A 59 -8.58 -11.85 -13.57
N VAL A 60 -8.51 -11.31 -14.79
CA VAL A 60 -8.60 -12.09 -16.03
C VAL A 60 -7.48 -13.13 -16.10
N ARG A 61 -6.24 -12.76 -15.77
CA ARG A 61 -5.11 -13.73 -15.75
C ARG A 61 -5.33 -14.85 -14.75
N ARG A 62 -5.89 -14.54 -13.58
CA ARG A 62 -6.21 -15.54 -12.55
C ARG A 62 -7.33 -16.47 -13.04
N TRP A 63 -8.40 -15.90 -13.61
CA TRP A 63 -9.53 -16.66 -14.14
C TRP A 63 -9.10 -17.61 -15.27
N ILE A 64 -8.30 -17.13 -16.24
CA ILE A 64 -7.76 -17.97 -17.31
C ILE A 64 -6.91 -19.12 -16.76
N ARG A 65 -6.07 -18.86 -15.75
CA ARG A 65 -5.24 -19.90 -15.10
C ARG A 65 -6.04 -20.97 -14.37
N GLN A 66 -7.23 -20.62 -13.90
CA GLN A 66 -8.12 -21.52 -13.16
C GLN A 66 -9.17 -22.17 -14.08
N SER A 67 -9.21 -21.78 -15.35
CA SER A 67 -10.15 -22.31 -16.33
C SER A 67 -9.70 -23.68 -16.85
N PRO A 68 -10.64 -24.61 -17.13
CA PRO A 68 -10.35 -25.88 -17.81
C PRO A 68 -9.69 -25.70 -19.18
N PHE A 69 -9.82 -24.53 -19.80
CA PHE A 69 -9.28 -24.21 -21.13
C PHE A 69 -7.90 -23.54 -21.10
N TYR A 70 -7.24 -23.50 -19.94
CA TYR A 70 -5.95 -22.81 -19.77
C TYR A 70 -4.92 -23.20 -20.83
N GLU A 71 -4.75 -24.50 -21.09
CA GLU A 71 -3.77 -24.99 -22.07
C GLU A 71 -4.11 -24.58 -23.52
N THR A 72 -5.40 -24.46 -23.87
CA THR A 72 -5.85 -23.98 -25.18
C THR A 72 -5.62 -22.47 -25.35
N VAL A 73 -5.80 -21.68 -24.30
CA VAL A 73 -5.66 -20.21 -24.34
C VAL A 73 -4.20 -19.76 -24.16
N LYS A 74 -3.32 -20.63 -23.67
CA LYS A 74 -1.90 -20.35 -23.42
C LYS A 74 -1.12 -20.00 -24.68
N LEU A 75 -1.39 -20.67 -25.80
CA LEU A 75 -0.74 -20.43 -27.09
C LEU A 75 -1.07 -19.03 -27.66
N PRO A 76 -2.35 -18.64 -27.85
CA PRO A 76 -2.68 -17.32 -28.36
C PRO A 76 -2.20 -16.19 -27.44
N VAL A 77 -2.26 -16.36 -26.11
CA VAL A 77 -1.71 -15.37 -25.16
C VAL A 77 -0.19 -15.21 -25.31
N ARG A 78 0.55 -16.29 -25.57
CA ARG A 78 2.01 -16.24 -25.79
C ARG A 78 2.36 -15.53 -27.09
N MET A 79 1.56 -15.69 -28.14
CA MET A 79 1.73 -14.97 -29.41
C MET A 79 1.44 -13.47 -29.26
N LEU A 80 0.35 -13.11 -28.58
CA LEU A 80 0.00 -11.72 -28.32
C LEU A 80 1.06 -10.96 -27.50
N ARG A 81 1.73 -11.63 -26.54
CA ARG A 81 2.85 -11.02 -25.80
C ARG A 81 4.06 -10.71 -26.69
N LYS A 82 4.37 -11.58 -27.66
CA LYS A 82 5.49 -11.36 -28.58
C LYS A 82 5.24 -10.13 -29.46
N LEU A 83 4.01 -9.96 -29.95
CA LEU A 83 3.62 -8.80 -30.75
C LEU A 83 3.68 -7.49 -29.95
N HIS A 84 3.21 -7.48 -28.71
CA HIS A 84 3.30 -6.30 -27.84
C HIS A 84 4.75 -5.89 -27.54
N HIS A 85 5.68 -6.84 -27.42
CA HIS A 85 7.10 -6.52 -27.21
C HIS A 85 7.74 -5.89 -28.45
N SER A 86 7.33 -6.32 -29.65
CA SER A 86 7.80 -5.75 -30.92
C SER A 86 7.32 -4.31 -31.14
N LEU A 87 6.11 -3.97 -30.68
CA LEU A 87 5.53 -2.63 -30.82
C LEU A 87 6.04 -1.62 -29.78
N ALA A 88 6.70 -2.08 -28.71
CA ALA A 88 7.29 -1.21 -27.69
C ALA A 88 8.76 -0.84 -27.99
N LEU A 89 9.34 -1.39 -29.07
CA LEU A 89 10.72 -1.15 -29.54
C LEU A 89 10.76 -0.45 -30.92
N SER A 90 9.61 0.04 -31.41
CA SER A 90 9.48 0.91 -32.59
C SER A 90 8.95 2.28 -32.15
#